data_AF-A0A3R7PBQ4-F1
#
_entry.id   AF-A0A3R7PBQ4-F1
#
_cell.length_a   1.000
_cell.length_b   1.000
_cell.length_c   1.000
_cell.angle_alpha   90.00
_cell.angle_beta   90.00
_cell.angle_gamma   90.00
#
_symmetry.space_group_name_H-M   'P 1'
#
loop_
_entity.id
_entity.type
_entity.pdbx_description
1 polymer ?
#
loop_
_entity_poly.entity_id
_entity_poly.type
_entity_poly.pdbx_seq_one_letter_code
_entity_poly.pdbx_strand_id
1 'polypeptide(L)'
;MVYTRWKCDRLPVFQLKLFTQEYPLHTAVGILSMMFLWKNMGHCSEETERKHGWWAGYPYWRDPIARRNEAKYKQMINNNNVDVTDPKWTGCSLEQLHRLKALM
;
A
#
# COMPACT_ATOMS: atom_id res chain seq x y z
N MET A 1 31.95 -26.25 19.81
CA MET A 1 30.60 -25.65 19.74
C MET A 1 29.58 -26.77 19.59
N VAL A 2 28.67 -26.96 20.55
CA VAL A 2 27.59 -27.95 20.40
C VAL A 2 26.53 -27.39 19.45
N TYR A 3 26.22 -28.14 18.39
CA TYR A 3 25.22 -27.80 17.39
C TYR A 3 23.83 -28.02 18.00
N THR A 4 23.15 -26.94 18.38
CA THR A 4 21.76 -26.99 18.85
C THR A 4 20.87 -26.33 17.81
N ARG A 5 19.73 -26.96 17.51
CA ARG A 5 18.73 -26.47 16.54
C ARG A 5 18.33 -25.01 16.79
N TRP A 6 18.23 -24.63 18.06
CA TRP A 6 18.02 -23.25 18.51
C TRP A 6 19.06 -22.23 18.04
N LYS A 7 20.34 -22.62 17.91
CA LYS A 7 21.41 -21.76 17.39
C LYS A 7 21.37 -21.67 15.86
N CYS A 8 20.95 -22.74 15.19
CA CYS A 8 20.84 -22.81 13.72
C CYS A 8 19.61 -22.06 13.19
N ASP A 9 18.46 -22.18 13.85
CA ASP A 9 17.21 -21.54 13.43
C ASP A 9 17.23 -20.01 13.57
N ARG A 10 18.18 -19.48 14.35
CA ARG A 10 18.37 -18.04 14.58
C ARG A 10 19.49 -17.43 13.73
N LEU A 11 20.02 -18.15 12.74
CA LEU A 11 21.02 -17.61 11.82
C LEU A 11 20.66 -16.20 11.30
N PRO A 12 19.41 -15.91 10.91
CA PRO A 12 19.03 -14.57 10.44
C PRO A 12 19.14 -13.48 11.52
N VAL A 13 18.79 -13.83 12.76
CA VAL A 13 18.86 -12.91 13.92
C VAL A 13 20.31 -12.67 14.31
N PHE A 14 21.16 -13.70 14.27
CA PHE A 14 22.59 -13.57 14.52
C PHE A 14 23.32 -12.85 13.40
N GLN A 15 22.89 -12.97 12.13
CA GLN A 15 23.45 -12.21 11.02
C GLN A 15 23.25 -10.70 11.20
N LEU A 16 22.05 -10.27 11.57
CA LEU A 16 21.79 -8.86 11.90
C LEU A 16 22.71 -8.39 13.02
N LYS A 17 22.81 -9.16 14.11
CA LYS A 17 23.72 -8.84 15.22
C LYS A 17 25.18 -8.75 14.77
N LEU A 18 25.66 -9.71 13.99
CA LEU A 18 27.04 -9.75 13.49
C LEU A 18 27.35 -8.55 12.59
N PHE A 19 26.47 -8.28 11.61
CA PHE A 19 26.57 -7.11 10.73
C PHE A 19 26.56 -5.81 11.51
N THR A 20 25.72 -5.72 12.55
CA THR A 20 25.62 -4.51 13.37
C THR A 20 26.84 -4.26 14.25
N GLN A 21 27.53 -5.34 14.64
CA GLN A 21 28.65 -5.30 15.56
C GLN A 21 29.98 -5.05 14.83
N GLU A 22 30.17 -5.62 13.65
CA GLU A 22 31.38 -5.41 12.84
C GLU A 22 31.33 -4.09 12.04
N TYR A 23 30.12 -3.62 11.70
CA TYR A 23 29.92 -2.47 10.84
C TYR A 23 28.93 -1.45 11.44
N PRO A 24 29.26 -0.83 12.59
CA PRO A 24 28.36 0.11 13.27
C PRO A 24 28.02 1.36 12.46
N LEU A 25 28.82 1.71 11.45
CA LEU A 25 28.46 2.77 10.50
C LEU A 25 27.32 2.34 9.57
N HIS A 26 27.29 1.07 9.13
CA HIS A 26 26.24 0.57 8.22
C HIS A 26 24.88 0.48 8.91
N THR A 27 24.86 0.24 10.23
CA THR A 27 23.61 0.26 11.01
C THR A 27 23.05 1.66 11.15
N ALA A 28 23.91 2.64 11.43
CA ALA A 28 23.52 4.04 11.46
C ALA A 28 22.94 4.47 10.10
N VAL A 29 23.61 4.10 8.99
CA VAL A 29 23.10 4.36 7.63
C VAL A 29 21.76 3.67 7.42
N GLY A 30 21.60 2.39 7.79
CA GLY A 30 20.34 1.67 7.68
C GLY A 30 19.19 2.31 8.46
N ILE A 31 19.45 2.76 9.69
CA ILE A 31 18.47 3.49 10.51
C ILE A 31 18.10 4.82 9.83
N LEU A 32 19.09 5.58 9.36
CA LEU A 32 18.85 6.83 8.64
C LEU A 32 18.04 6.61 7.36
N SER A 33 18.31 5.56 6.60
CA SER A 33 17.53 5.19 5.42
C SER A 33 16.09 4.83 5.80
N MET A 34 15.87 4.07 6.88
CA MET A 34 14.52 3.77 7.37
C MET A 34 13.77 5.03 7.82
N MET A 35 14.43 5.93 8.56
CA MET A 35 13.85 7.21 8.97
C MET A 35 13.52 8.09 7.77
N PHE A 36 14.39 8.12 6.76
CA PHE A 36 14.15 8.84 5.51
C PHE A 36 12.93 8.26 4.78
N LEU A 37 12.86 6.94 4.62
CA LEU A 37 11.71 6.28 4.00
C LEU A 37 10.43 6.58 4.77
N TRP A 38 10.45 6.43 6.10
CA TRP A 38 9.32 6.72 6.97
C TRP A 38 8.83 8.16 6.82
N LYS A 39 9.73 9.13 6.87
CA LYS A 39 9.41 10.56 6.67
C LYS A 39 8.79 10.82 5.29
N ASN A 40 9.19 10.07 4.27
CA ASN A 40 8.71 10.24 2.90
C ASN A 40 7.63 9.22 2.48
N MET A 41 7.10 8.41 3.40
CA MET A 41 6.05 7.43 3.06
C MET A 41 4.80 8.07 2.46
N GLY A 42 4.47 9.30 2.87
CA GLY A 42 3.37 10.07 2.27
C GLY A 42 3.57 10.41 0.79
N HIS A 43 4.81 10.41 0.32
CA HIS A 43 5.13 10.56 -1.10
C HIS A 43 4.80 9.28 -1.90
N CYS A 44 4.80 8.12 -1.25
CA CYS A 44 4.37 6.84 -1.83
C CYS A 44 2.85 6.59 -1.66
N SER A 45 2.04 7.65 -1.57
CA SER A 45 0.59 7.55 -1.46
C SER A 45 -0.06 7.52 -2.85
N GLU A 46 -1.24 6.87 -2.94
CA GLU A 46 -2.05 6.87 -4.17
C GLU A 46 -2.47 8.30 -4.58
N GLU A 47 -2.62 9.21 -3.61
CA GLU A 47 -2.90 10.63 -3.90
C GLU A 47 -1.73 11.33 -4.59
N THR A 48 -0.50 11.10 -4.12
CA THR A 48 0.71 11.66 -4.74
C THR A 48 0.92 11.03 -6.11
N GLU A 49 0.69 9.72 -6.26
CA GLU A 49 0.74 9.02 -7.54
C GLU A 49 -0.29 9.57 -8.55
N ARG A 50 -1.49 9.94 -8.10
CA ARG A 50 -2.49 10.61 -8.97
C ARG A 50 -2.06 12.02 -9.39
N LYS A 51 -1.44 12.78 -8.48
CA LYS A 51 -1.04 14.19 -8.75
C LYS A 51 0.22 14.28 -9.62
N HIS A 52 1.18 13.35 -9.44
CA HIS A 52 2.53 13.45 -10.01
C HIS A 52 2.96 12.21 -10.80
N GLY A 53 2.13 11.17 -10.94
CA GLY A 53 2.46 9.94 -11.66
C GLY A 53 2.64 10.10 -13.17
N TRP A 54 2.37 11.29 -13.69
CA TRP A 54 2.52 11.68 -15.08
C TRP A 54 3.99 12.00 -15.40
N TRP A 55 4.88 11.01 -15.29
CA TRP A 55 6.25 11.17 -15.77
C TRP A 55 6.27 11.24 -17.31
N ALA A 56 7.36 11.77 -17.88
CA ALA A 56 7.56 11.82 -19.32
C ALA A 56 7.34 10.44 -19.98
N GLY A 57 6.38 10.36 -20.90
CA GLY A 57 6.01 9.12 -21.60
C GLY A 57 4.86 8.32 -20.98
N TYR A 58 4.13 8.87 -20.02
CA TYR A 58 2.96 8.19 -19.45
C TYR A 58 1.83 8.01 -20.52
N PRO A 59 1.31 6.78 -20.73
CA PRO A 59 0.33 6.50 -21.78
C PRO A 59 -1.10 6.81 -21.33
N TYR A 60 -1.50 8.08 -21.46
CA TYR A 60 -2.83 8.57 -21.04
C TYR A 60 -4.02 7.83 -21.68
N TRP A 61 -3.86 7.34 -22.92
CA TRP A 61 -4.94 6.60 -23.60
C TRP A 61 -5.26 5.25 -22.95
N ARG A 62 -4.32 4.69 -22.16
CA ARG A 62 -4.48 3.39 -21.49
C ARG A 62 -4.64 3.53 -19.98
N ASP A 63 -4.08 4.58 -19.39
CA ASP A 63 -4.10 4.88 -17.96
C ASP A 63 -3.89 3.64 -17.06
N PRO A 64 -2.70 3.01 -17.11
CA PRO A 64 -2.44 1.76 -16.39
C PRO A 64 -2.63 1.89 -14.87
N ILE A 65 -2.32 3.05 -14.28
CA ILE A 65 -2.51 3.31 -12.84
C ILE A 65 -3.99 3.29 -12.49
N ALA A 66 -4.84 3.95 -13.29
CA ALA A 66 -6.28 3.98 -13.05
C ALA A 66 -6.89 2.57 -13.18
N ARG A 67 -6.47 1.78 -14.18
CA ARG A 67 -6.91 0.39 -14.37
C ARG A 67 -6.51 -0.53 -13.21
N ARG A 68 -5.27 -0.40 -12.72
CA ARG A 68 -4.78 -1.14 -11.54
C ARG A 68 -5.62 -0.80 -10.31
N ASN A 69 -5.86 0.50 -10.06
CA ASN A 69 -6.62 0.96 -8.91
C ASN A 69 -8.09 0.55 -9.01
N GLU A 70 -8.70 0.62 -10.20
CA GLU A 70 -10.06 0.12 -10.47
C GLU A 70 -10.21 -1.35 -10.06
N ALA A 71 -9.27 -2.22 -10.47
CA ALA A 71 -9.30 -3.64 -10.11
C ALA A 71 -9.20 -3.85 -8.59
N LYS A 72 -8.28 -3.13 -7.94
CA LYS A 72 -8.10 -3.18 -6.47
C LYS A 72 -9.35 -2.71 -5.73
N TYR A 73 -9.95 -1.60 -6.14
CA TYR A 73 -11.16 -1.06 -5.49
C TYR A 73 -12.38 -1.96 -5.70
N LYS A 74 -12.57 -2.54 -6.90
CA LYS A 74 -13.63 -3.53 -7.14
C LYS A 74 -13.51 -4.74 -6.21
N GLN A 75 -12.28 -5.26 -6.02
CA GLN A 75 -12.05 -6.35 -5.08
C GLN A 75 -12.40 -5.95 -3.64
N MET A 76 -12.00 -4.76 -3.20
CA MET A 76 -12.33 -4.28 -1.85
C MET A 76 -13.84 -4.07 -1.64
N ILE A 77 -14.54 -3.54 -2.65
CA ILE A 77 -16.00 -3.37 -2.60
C ILE A 77 -16.69 -4.72 -2.44
N ASN A 78 -16.31 -5.70 -3.27
CA ASN A 78 -16.89 -7.04 -3.24
C ASN A 78 -16.58 -7.78 -1.93
N ASN A 79 -15.33 -7.72 -1.47
CA ASN A 79 -14.92 -8.40 -0.25
C ASN A 79 -15.59 -7.84 1.02
N ASN A 80 -15.92 -6.55 1.01
CA ASN A 80 -16.57 -5.88 2.14
C ASN A 80 -18.09 -5.72 1.95
N ASN A 81 -18.68 -6.27 0.87
CA ASN A 81 -20.10 -6.12 0.52
C ASN A 81 -20.59 -4.66 0.58
N VAL A 82 -19.78 -3.73 0.06
CA VAL A 82 -20.11 -2.31 0.09
C VAL A 82 -21.16 -2.01 -0.98
N ASP A 83 -22.32 -1.48 -0.58
CA ASP A 83 -23.30 -0.93 -1.53
C ASP A 83 -22.77 0.39 -2.09
N VAL A 84 -22.31 0.35 -3.34
CA VAL A 84 -21.81 1.53 -4.07
C VAL A 84 -22.92 2.55 -4.30
N THR A 85 -24.18 2.11 -4.28
CA THR A 85 -25.35 2.96 -4.47
C THR A 85 -25.81 3.66 -3.19
N ASP A 86 -25.17 3.39 -2.05
CA ASP A 86 -25.52 4.03 -0.78
C ASP A 86 -25.42 5.56 -0.91
N PRO A 87 -26.45 6.30 -0.47
CA PRO A 87 -26.46 7.76 -0.31
C PRO A 87 -25.19 8.35 0.30
N LYS A 88 -24.55 7.63 1.22
CA LYS A 88 -23.29 8.03 1.83
C LYS A 88 -22.18 8.28 0.81
N TRP A 89 -22.17 7.55 -0.31
CA TRP A 89 -21.16 7.64 -1.35
C TRP A 89 -21.61 8.47 -2.56
N THR A 90 -22.91 8.45 -2.87
CA THR A 90 -23.48 9.11 -4.06
C THR A 90 -23.98 10.53 -3.80
N GLY A 91 -24.29 10.87 -2.54
CA GLY A 91 -24.94 12.13 -2.17
C GLY A 91 -26.43 12.20 -2.55
N CYS A 92 -27.01 11.13 -3.10
CA CYS A 92 -28.44 11.04 -3.41
C CYS A 92 -29.27 10.75 -2.16
N SER A 93 -30.54 11.18 -2.11
CA SER A 93 -31.43 10.83 -0.99
C SER A 93 -31.84 9.35 -1.04
N LEU A 94 -32.04 8.73 0.13
CA LEU A 94 -32.52 7.33 0.24
C LEU A 94 -33.82 7.12 -0.54
N GLU A 95 -34.73 8.09 -0.48
CA GLU A 95 -36.02 8.03 -1.19
C GLU A 95 -35.85 7.98 -2.71
N GLN A 96 -34.92 8.78 -3.24
CA GLN A 96 -34.63 8.78 -4.67
C GLN A 96 -33.99 7.46 -5.11
N LEU A 97 -33.13 6.89 -4.27
CA LEU A 97 -32.56 5.56 -4.50
C LEU A 97 -33.65 4.47 -4.55
N HIS A 98 -34.57 4.47 -3.57
CA HIS A 98 -35.66 3.50 -3.53
C HIS A 98 -36.59 3.63 -4.73
N ARG A 99 -36.90 4.86 -5.18
CA ARG A 99 -37.66 5.09 -6.42
C ARG A 99 -36.94 4.53 -7.64
N LEU A 100 -35.64 4.74 -7.78
CA LEU A 100 -34.86 4.20 -8.89
C LEU A 100 -34.78 2.66 -8.86
N LYS A 101 -34.58 2.06 -7.68
CA LYS A 101 -34.60 0.59 -7.51
C LYS A 101 -35.97 -0.02 -7.80
N ALA A 102 -37.07 0.72 -7.65
CA ALA A 102 -38.41 0.26 -7.99
C ALA A 102 -38.75 0.38 -9.49
N LEU A 103 -37.97 1.15 -10.26
CA LEU A 103 -38.12 1.34 -11.71
C LEU A 103 -37.25 0.38 -12.53
N MET A 104 -36.22 -0.22 -11.91
CA MET A 104 -35.35 -1.26 -12.50
C MET A 104 -35.87 -2.65 -12.18
#